data_AF-A0A0L8MZ84-F1
#
_entry.id   AF-A0A0L8MZ84-F1
#
_cell.length_a   1.000
_cell.length_b   1.000
_cell.length_c   1.000
_cell.angle_alpha   90.00
_cell.angle_beta   90.00
_cell.angle_gamma   90.00
#
_symmetry.space_group_name_H-M   'P 1'
#
loop_
_entity.id
_entity.type
_entity.pdbx_description
1 polymer ?
#
loop_
_entity_poly.entity_id
_entity_poly.type
_entity_poly.pdbx_seq_one_letter_code
_entity_poly.pdbx_strand_id
1 'polypeptide(L)'
;MSAARPLPLLRALAVTAALPLLLTACGYGSEAKKDDDKAQVAATGDKKLSAAEVRIGYFPNLTHATALVGLQEGLIEKELNGTKVKPQSFNAGPSEIEALNGGSLD
;
A
#
# COMPACT_ATOMS: atom_id res chain seq x y z
N MET A 1 35.66 -45.24 -58.45
CA MET A 1 36.99 -45.63 -57.93
C MET A 1 37.63 -44.38 -57.34
N SER A 2 38.22 -44.49 -56.14
CA SER A 2 38.91 -43.45 -55.34
C SER A 2 38.07 -42.26 -54.86
N ALA A 3 37.67 -42.13 -53.60
CA ALA A 3 38.41 -42.05 -52.31
C ALA A 3 39.05 -40.67 -52.06
N ALA A 4 38.46 -39.89 -51.14
CA ALA A 4 39.15 -39.15 -50.06
C ALA A 4 38.13 -38.32 -49.25
N ARG A 5 37.94 -38.67 -47.97
CA ARG A 5 37.47 -37.76 -46.90
C ARG A 5 38.71 -37.33 -46.11
N PRO A 6 38.74 -36.09 -45.57
CA PRO A 6 38.52 -35.94 -44.12
C PRO A 6 37.68 -34.67 -43.78
N LEU A 7 36.62 -34.77 -42.97
CA LEU A 7 36.61 -34.48 -41.52
C LEU A 7 37.18 -33.08 -41.15
N PRO A 8 36.27 -32.10 -40.98
CA PRO A 8 36.13 -31.53 -39.64
C PRO A 8 34.65 -31.44 -39.24
N LEU A 9 34.16 -32.56 -38.72
CA LEU A 9 33.16 -32.53 -37.65
C LEU A 9 33.80 -31.81 -36.44
N LEU A 10 32.99 -31.13 -35.61
CA LEU A 10 33.22 -30.89 -34.15
C LEU A 10 33.57 -29.48 -33.62
N ARG A 11 33.37 -28.35 -34.32
CA ARG A 11 33.64 -27.02 -33.69
C ARG A 11 32.62 -25.91 -33.88
N ALA A 12 31.34 -26.21 -34.12
CA ALA A 12 30.34 -25.15 -34.31
C ALA A 12 28.99 -25.37 -33.61
N LEU A 13 28.96 -26.09 -32.48
CA LEU A 13 27.71 -26.33 -31.74
C LEU A 13 27.94 -26.25 -30.21
N ALA A 14 28.33 -25.08 -29.71
CA ALA A 14 28.50 -24.88 -28.27
C ALA A 14 28.27 -23.43 -27.79
N VAL A 15 27.34 -22.67 -28.42
CA VAL A 15 27.01 -21.30 -27.95
C VAL A 15 25.50 -21.01 -28.03
N THR A 16 24.65 -21.91 -27.55
CA THR A 16 23.19 -21.67 -27.51
C THR A 16 22.48 -22.07 -26.20
N ALA A 17 23.21 -22.36 -25.11
CA ALA A 17 22.59 -22.83 -23.86
C ALA A 17 22.92 -21.99 -22.60
N ALA A 18 23.14 -20.68 -22.74
CA ALA A 18 23.44 -19.82 -21.58
C ALA A 18 22.73 -18.45 -21.60
N LEU A 19 21.59 -18.32 -22.31
CA LEU A 19 20.86 -17.06 -22.40
C LEU A 19 19.48 -16.94 -21.69
N PRO A 20 18.86 -17.98 -21.07
CA PRO A 20 17.57 -17.75 -20.42
C PRO A 20 17.65 -17.32 -18.94
N LEU A 21 18.84 -17.14 -18.35
CA LEU A 21 18.99 -16.91 -16.89
C LEU A 21 19.23 -15.46 -16.45
N LEU A 22 19.06 -14.46 -17.33
CA LEU A 22 19.34 -13.05 -16.99
C LEU A 22 18.14 -12.10 -17.12
N LEU A 23 16.90 -12.61 -17.13
CA LEU A 23 15.70 -11.77 -17.18
C LEU A 23 14.75 -11.87 -15.96
N THR A 24 15.21 -12.41 -14.82
CA THR A 24 14.41 -12.46 -13.58
C THR A 24 14.90 -11.52 -12.48
N ALA A 25 15.68 -10.49 -12.82
CA ALA A 25 16.15 -9.49 -11.86
C ALA A 25 15.23 -8.25 -11.72
N CYS A 26 14.04 -8.26 -12.33
CA CYS A 26 12.95 -7.33 -11.98
C CYS A 26 12.04 -7.96 -10.90
N GLY A 27 12.66 -8.41 -9.81
CA GLY A 27 11.96 -8.62 -8.56
C GLY A 27 11.69 -7.26 -7.91
N TYR A 28 10.55 -6.65 -8.23
CA TYR A 28 9.87 -5.79 -7.27
C TYR A 28 8.48 -6.37 -7.08
N GLY A 29 8.40 -7.27 -6.11
CA GLY A 29 7.18 -7.93 -5.68
C GLY A 29 6.16 -6.90 -5.26
N SER A 30 5.05 -6.86 -5.98
CA SER A 30 3.78 -6.33 -5.51
C SER A 30 2.67 -7.06 -6.25
N GLU A 31 2.65 -8.38 -6.12
CA GLU A 31 1.34 -9.04 -6.00
C GLU A 31 0.78 -8.65 -4.63
N ALA A 32 0.35 -7.39 -4.51
CA ALA A 32 -0.57 -7.03 -3.45
C ALA A 32 -1.84 -7.83 -3.77
N LYS A 33 -2.04 -8.94 -3.05
CA LYS A 33 -3.38 -9.46 -2.81
C LYS A 33 -4.19 -8.21 -2.43
N LYS A 34 -5.10 -7.79 -3.31
CA LYS A 34 -6.16 -6.87 -2.91
C LYS A 34 -7.08 -7.67 -2.00
N ASP A 35 -6.64 -7.85 -0.77
CA ASP A 35 -7.55 -7.99 0.33
C ASP A 35 -8.12 -6.58 0.52
N ASP A 36 -9.14 -6.26 -0.30
CA ASP A 36 -10.07 -5.15 -0.07
C ASP A 36 -10.95 -5.42 1.17
N ASP A 37 -10.58 -6.39 1.99
CA ASP A 37 -10.99 -6.45 3.38
C ASP A 37 -10.21 -5.37 4.13
N LYS A 38 -10.74 -4.14 4.04
CA LYS A 38 -10.53 -3.11 5.05
C LYS A 38 -10.78 -3.81 6.38
N ALA A 39 -9.70 -4.23 7.05
CA ALA A 39 -9.76 -5.11 8.21
C ALA A 39 -10.79 -4.51 9.16
N GLN A 40 -11.88 -5.25 9.38
CA GLN A 40 -12.96 -4.77 10.21
C GLN A 40 -12.37 -4.55 11.60
N VAL A 41 -12.23 -3.27 11.97
CA VAL A 41 -11.53 -2.88 13.19
C VAL A 41 -12.34 -3.43 14.36
N ALA A 42 -11.80 -4.45 15.02
CA ALA A 42 -12.48 -5.11 16.12
C ALA A 42 -12.59 -4.13 17.29
N ALA A 43 -13.82 -3.70 17.60
CA ALA A 43 -14.09 -2.82 18.73
C ALA A 43 -13.68 -3.51 20.04
N THR A 44 -12.80 -2.87 20.81
CA THR A 44 -12.23 -3.44 22.06
C THR A 44 -13.01 -3.07 23.33
N GLY A 45 -14.23 -2.53 23.23
CA GLY A 45 -14.97 -2.04 24.39
C GLY A 45 -16.48 -1.86 24.19
N ASP A 46 -17.16 -1.67 25.31
CA ASP A 46 -18.62 -1.65 25.43
C ASP A 46 -19.22 -0.34 24.88
N LYS A 47 -19.64 -0.42 23.62
CA LYS A 47 -20.50 0.52 22.88
C LYS A 47 -19.75 1.63 22.11
N LYS A 48 -19.90 1.54 20.78
CA LYS A 48 -19.60 2.59 19.77
C LYS A 48 -20.19 3.94 20.20
N LEU A 49 -19.60 5.05 19.74
CA LEU A 49 -20.18 6.38 19.93
C LEU A 49 -21.64 6.41 19.48
N SER A 50 -22.45 7.27 20.11
CA SER A 50 -23.83 7.53 19.68
C SER A 50 -23.92 8.06 18.25
N ALA A 51 -22.83 8.68 17.77
CA ALA A 51 -22.66 9.10 16.38
C ALA A 51 -22.36 7.91 15.45
N ALA A 52 -22.98 7.94 14.25
CA ALA A 52 -22.72 6.95 13.22
C ALA A 52 -21.29 7.05 12.66
N GLU A 53 -20.77 8.27 12.53
CA GLU A 53 -19.41 8.59 12.08
C GLU A 53 -18.87 9.82 12.82
N VAL A 54 -17.55 10.02 12.77
CA VAL A 54 -16.85 11.21 13.30
C VAL A 54 -16.00 11.80 12.18
N ARG A 55 -16.09 13.11 11.96
CA ARG A 55 -15.36 13.87 10.94
C ARG A 55 -14.10 14.46 11.52
N ILE A 56 -12.95 13.90 11.15
CA ILE A 56 -11.66 14.25 11.75
C ILE A 56 -10.82 15.03 10.74
N GLY A 57 -10.40 16.24 11.14
CA GLY A 57 -9.41 17.03 10.39
C GLY A 57 -8.00 16.52 10.65
N TYR A 58 -7.14 16.52 9.61
CA TYR A 58 -5.72 16.23 9.79
C TYR A 58 -4.85 16.95 8.76
N PHE A 59 -3.56 17.13 9.09
CA PHE A 59 -2.56 17.63 8.16
C PHE A 59 -1.79 16.47 7.51
N PRO A 60 -1.76 16.35 6.17
CA PRO A 60 -1.07 15.27 5.48
C PRO A 60 0.43 15.58 5.31
N ASN A 61 1.14 15.81 6.42
CA ASN A 61 2.57 16.13 6.42
C ASN A 61 3.36 15.39 7.51
N LEU A 62 4.69 15.37 7.37
CA LEU A 62 5.58 14.61 8.25
C LEU A 62 5.56 15.07 9.70
N THR A 63 5.34 16.36 9.96
CA THR A 63 5.31 16.88 11.34
C THR A 63 4.02 16.49 12.08
N HIS A 64 3.01 15.98 11.37
CA HIS A 64 1.74 15.49 11.92
C HIS A 64 1.53 13.99 11.63
N ALA A 65 2.62 13.21 11.57
CA ALA A 65 2.60 11.80 11.20
C ALA A 65 1.68 10.93 12.07
N THR A 66 1.43 11.29 13.33
CA THR A 66 0.55 10.53 14.22
C THR A 66 -0.86 10.32 13.64
N ALA A 67 -1.45 11.35 13.03
CA ALA A 67 -2.76 11.24 12.41
C ALA A 67 -2.71 10.34 11.16
N LEU A 68 -1.63 10.42 10.37
CA LEU A 68 -1.44 9.59 9.19
C LEU A 68 -1.37 8.10 9.56
N VAL A 69 -0.51 7.75 10.52
CA VAL A 69 -0.35 6.38 11.00
C VAL A 69 -1.66 5.89 11.63
N GLY A 70 -2.28 6.70 12.48
CA GLY A 70 -3.52 6.34 13.16
C GLY A 70 -4.70 6.08 12.21
N LEU A 71 -4.79 6.82 11.11
CA LEU A 71 -5.78 6.59 10.06
C LEU A 71 -5.45 5.38 9.18
N GLN A 72 -4.19 5.23 8.78
CA GLN A 72 -3.75 4.17 7.87
C GLN A 72 -3.79 2.78 8.53
N GLU A 73 -3.40 2.69 9.79
CA GLU A 73 -3.41 1.45 10.57
C GLU A 73 -4.75 1.18 11.27
N GLY A 74 -5.75 2.07 11.09
CA GLY A 74 -7.07 1.92 11.70
C GLY A 74 -7.09 2.09 13.22
N LEU A 75 -6.02 2.61 13.82
CA LEU A 75 -5.90 2.79 15.27
C LEU A 75 -6.96 3.75 15.81
N ILE A 76 -7.25 4.84 15.08
CA ILE A 76 -8.25 5.82 15.52
C ILE A 76 -9.65 5.17 15.55
N GLU A 77 -10.03 4.43 14.50
CA GLU A 77 -11.32 3.73 14.47
C GLU A 77 -11.41 2.67 15.59
N LYS A 78 -10.29 2.01 15.92
CA LYS A 78 -10.21 1.03 17.01
C LYS A 78 -10.50 1.67 18.37
N GLU A 79 -9.82 2.78 18.67
CA GLU A 79 -9.98 3.51 19.93
C GLU A 79 -11.38 4.14 20.05
N LEU A 80 -12.04 4.41 18.92
CA LEU A 80 -13.44 4.85 18.88
C LEU A 80 -14.46 3.68 18.87
N ASN A 81 -14.04 2.48 19.27
CA ASN A 81 -14.87 1.27 19.32
C ASN A 81 -15.54 0.94 17.97
N GLY A 82 -14.81 1.07 16.87
CA GLY A 82 -15.32 0.84 15.52
C GLY A 82 -16.23 1.96 15.01
N THR A 83 -16.22 3.15 15.63
CA THR A 83 -16.88 4.31 15.04
C THR A 83 -16.17 4.70 13.76
N LYS A 84 -16.94 4.76 12.67
CA LYS A 84 -16.43 5.12 11.34
C LYS A 84 -15.80 6.51 11.40
N VAL A 85 -14.57 6.61 10.94
CA VAL A 85 -13.88 7.89 10.80
C VAL A 85 -14.05 8.41 9.37
N LYS A 86 -14.39 9.69 9.24
CA LYS A 86 -14.44 10.42 7.98
C LYS A 86 -13.33 11.46 7.96
N PRO A 87 -12.13 11.11 7.49
CA PRO A 87 -10.99 12.00 7.53
C PRO A 87 -11.11 13.11 6.48
N GLN A 88 -10.71 14.33 6.84
CA GLN A 88 -10.60 15.47 5.93
C GLN A 88 -9.20 16.07 6.06
N SER A 89 -8.48 16.16 4.95
CA SER A 89 -7.15 16.76 4.94
C SER A 89 -7.22 18.29 4.88
N PHE A 90 -6.34 18.95 5.62
CA PHE A 90 -6.14 20.39 5.56
C PHE A 90 -4.67 20.71 5.28
N ASN A 91 -4.41 21.84 4.65
CA ASN A 91 -3.03 22.30 4.40
C ASN A 91 -2.61 23.43 5.35
N ALA A 92 -3.56 24.06 6.05
CA ALA A 92 -3.29 25.15 6.99
C ALA A 92 -4.27 25.17 8.17
N GLY A 93 -3.78 25.60 9.33
CA GLY A 93 -4.56 25.76 10.56
C GLY A 93 -5.82 26.63 10.44
N PRO A 94 -5.78 27.82 9.79
CA PRO A 94 -6.98 28.66 9.66
C PRO A 94 -8.16 27.94 9.02
N SER A 95 -7.94 27.21 7.92
CA SER A 95 -9.02 26.46 7.26
C SER A 95 -9.56 25.29 8.09
N GLU A 96 -8.71 24.66 8.91
CA GLU A 96 -9.15 23.61 9.83
C GLU A 96 -10.04 24.18 10.94
N ILE A 97 -9.63 25.31 11.54
CA ILE A 97 -10.41 26.00 12.59
C ILE A 97 -11.72 26.55 12.04
N GLU A 98 -11.73 27.11 10.84
CA GLU A 98 -12.97 27.53 10.16
C GLU A 98 -13.92 26.34 9.94
N ALA A 99 -13.40 25.18 9.53
CA ALA A 99 -14.19 23.97 9.34
C ALA A 99 -14.74 23.43 10.67
N LEU A 100 -13.94 23.45 11.76
CA LEU A 100 -14.39 23.06 13.08
C LEU A 100 -15.49 23.99 13.61
N ASN A 101 -15.26 25.30 13.56
CA ASN A 101 -16.23 26.30 14.01
C ASN A 101 -17.50 26.31 13.15
N GLY A 102 -17.37 25.99 11.87
CA GLY A 102 -18.50 25.84 10.93
C GLY A 102 -19.23 24.50 11.05
N GLY A 103 -18.85 23.63 12.00
CA GLY A 103 -19.48 22.32 12.21
C GLY A 103 -19.25 21.34 11.07
N SER A 104 -18.23 21.55 10.24
CA SER A 104 -17.80 20.62 9.19
C SER A 104 -16.91 19.49 9.75
N LEU A 105 -16.24 19.74 10.88
CA LEU A 105 -15.55 18.75 11.70
C LEU A 105 -16.32 18.51 13.01
N ASP A 106 -16.02 17.39 13.67
CA ASP A 106 -16.56 17.01 14.98
C ASP A 106 -15.52 17.15 16.10
#